data_AF-A0A9W7XUR9-F1
#
_entry.id   AF-A0A9W7XUR9-F1
#
_cell.length_a   1.000
_cell.length_b   1.000
_cell.length_c   1.000
_cell.angle_alpha   90.00
_cell.angle_beta   90.00
_cell.angle_gamma   90.00
#
_symmetry.space_group_name_H-M   'P 1'
#
loop_
_entity.id
_entity.type
_entity.pdbx_description
1 polymer ?
#
loop_
_entity_poly.entity_id
_entity_poly.type
_entity_poly.pdbx_seq_one_letter_code
_entity_poly.pdbx_strand_id
1 'polypeptide(L)'
;RRLAESTCVDQPSAEPTKSSAEPTKPRRVSAAEEEPLRTDGFNDISIASALQMINSAEVKKIMKLQGIGKRRAEQIQESVRANGPLKHVSELQSRLQFKNKLIMGILSTFA
;
A
#
# COMPACT_ATOMS: atom_id res chain seq x y z
N ARG A 1 66.27 -24.34 -26.43
CA ARG A 1 64.85 -24.17 -26.86
C ARG A 1 64.74 -22.80 -27.54
N ARG A 2 63.78 -22.59 -28.45
CA ARG A 2 63.77 -21.40 -29.34
C ARG A 2 63.39 -20.11 -28.59
N LEU A 3 63.96 -18.99 -29.04
CA LEU A 3 63.44 -17.64 -28.84
C LEU A 3 62.24 -17.41 -29.76
N ALA A 4 61.34 -16.52 -29.36
CA ALA A 4 60.33 -15.88 -30.21
C ALA A 4 60.06 -14.48 -29.66
N GLU A 5 59.89 -13.51 -30.56
CA GLU A 5 59.79 -12.07 -30.28
C GLU A 5 58.51 -11.52 -30.92
N SER A 6 58.16 -10.25 -30.63
CA SER A 6 57.15 -9.45 -31.36
C SER A 6 55.67 -9.90 -31.25
N THR A 7 54.66 -9.01 -31.39
CA THR A 7 54.62 -7.53 -31.47
C THR A 7 53.21 -7.02 -31.07
N CYS A 8 53.06 -5.70 -30.95
CA CYS A 8 51.83 -4.89 -30.78
C CYS A 8 50.65 -5.28 -31.72
N VAL A 9 49.40 -4.78 -31.61
CA VAL A 9 48.76 -3.56 -31.04
C VAL A 9 47.27 -3.92 -30.67
N ASP A 10 46.35 -3.12 -30.13
CA ASP A 10 46.23 -1.68 -29.78
C ASP A 10 45.16 -1.44 -28.66
N GLN A 11 44.83 -0.19 -28.34
CA GLN A 11 43.56 0.21 -27.70
C GLN A 11 42.48 0.59 -28.73
N PRO A 12 41.19 0.66 -28.33
CA PRO A 12 40.61 2.01 -28.25
C PRO A 12 39.68 2.26 -27.04
N SER A 13 39.51 3.54 -26.71
CA SER A 13 38.63 4.06 -25.66
C SER A 13 37.14 3.78 -25.87
N ALA A 14 36.41 3.61 -24.76
CA ALA A 14 35.01 4.01 -24.63
C ALA A 14 34.72 4.41 -23.17
N GLU A 15 34.08 5.57 -22.96
CA GLU A 15 33.64 6.04 -21.64
C GLU A 15 32.28 5.41 -21.26
N PRO A 16 31.88 5.53 -19.97
CA PRO A 16 30.51 5.89 -19.68
C PRO A 16 30.39 7.11 -18.74
N THR A 17 30.22 8.27 -19.37
CA THR A 17 29.26 9.34 -19.03
C THR A 17 28.87 9.56 -17.56
N LYS A 18 29.25 10.74 -17.06
CA LYS A 18 28.68 11.41 -15.89
C LYS A 18 27.28 11.97 -16.23
N SER A 19 26.21 11.48 -15.61
CA SER A 19 24.87 12.10 -15.64
C SER A 19 24.09 11.72 -14.36
N SER A 20 23.46 12.59 -13.56
CA SER A 20 22.81 13.91 -13.77
C SER A 20 21.35 13.86 -14.25
N ALA A 21 20.49 13.16 -13.52
CA ALA A 21 19.04 13.28 -13.68
C ALA A 21 18.25 13.13 -12.35
N GLU A 22 17.71 14.24 -11.84
CA GLU A 22 16.29 14.25 -11.46
C GLU A 22 15.42 14.12 -12.73
N PRO A 23 14.13 13.74 -12.67
CA PRO A 23 13.26 13.63 -11.50
C PRO A 23 12.52 12.27 -11.43
N THR A 24 11.47 12.16 -10.59
CA THR A 24 10.11 11.86 -11.08
C THR A 24 9.07 11.97 -9.96
N LYS A 25 8.17 12.94 -10.10
CA LYS A 25 6.93 13.07 -9.31
C LYS A 25 5.91 12.07 -9.87
N PRO A 26 5.44 11.05 -9.11
CA PRO A 26 4.51 10.05 -9.63
C PRO A 26 3.10 10.64 -9.90
N ARG A 27 2.96 11.16 -11.12
CA ARG A 27 1.91 10.79 -12.08
C ARG A 27 0.59 10.31 -11.46
N ARG A 28 -0.38 11.23 -11.42
CA ARG A 28 -1.84 11.03 -11.35
C ARG A 28 -2.27 9.62 -11.78
N VAL A 29 -2.54 8.75 -10.80
CA VAL A 29 -3.15 7.44 -11.05
C VAL A 29 -4.62 7.66 -11.39
N SER A 30 -5.13 6.98 -12.41
CA SER A 30 -6.54 7.05 -12.77
C SER A 30 -7.41 6.52 -11.62
N ALA A 31 -8.34 7.33 -11.14
CA ALA A 31 -9.43 6.82 -10.31
C ALA A 31 -10.35 6.01 -11.23
N ALA A 32 -10.25 4.68 -11.15
CA ALA A 32 -11.30 3.81 -11.66
C ALA A 32 -12.56 4.06 -10.82
N GLU A 33 -13.71 4.19 -11.50
CA GLU A 33 -15.00 4.48 -10.87
C GLU A 33 -15.56 3.20 -10.26
N GLU A 34 -15.05 2.85 -9.07
CA GLU A 34 -15.58 1.77 -8.24
C GLU A 34 -16.88 2.25 -7.57
N GLU A 35 -18.01 1.90 -8.20
CA GLU A 35 -19.38 2.22 -7.76
C GLU A 35 -19.54 2.08 -6.23
N PRO A 36 -19.78 3.19 -5.50
CA PRO A 36 -19.92 3.13 -4.05
C PRO A 36 -21.22 2.39 -3.69
N LEU A 37 -21.09 1.36 -2.85
CA LEU A 37 -22.23 0.77 -2.14
C LEU A 37 -22.99 1.90 -1.44
N ARG A 38 -24.19 2.22 -1.93
CA ARG A 38 -24.99 3.34 -1.43
C ARG A 38 -25.47 3.07 0.00
N THR A 39 -24.68 3.53 0.95
CA THR A 39 -25.08 3.71 2.34
C THR A 39 -25.72 5.07 2.52
N ASP A 40 -26.78 5.17 3.32
CA ASP A 40 -27.42 6.46 3.60
C ASP A 40 -26.43 7.39 4.32
N GLY A 41 -26.30 8.64 3.85
CA GLY A 41 -25.14 9.51 4.04
C GLY A 41 -24.70 9.86 5.47
N PHE A 42 -25.45 9.46 6.50
CA PHE A 42 -24.97 9.44 7.88
C PHE A 42 -23.86 8.39 8.10
N ASN A 43 -23.95 7.24 7.44
CA ASN A 43 -22.98 6.16 7.55
C ASN A 43 -21.65 6.51 6.85
N ASP A 44 -21.68 7.29 5.77
CA ASP A 44 -20.51 7.57 4.93
C ASP A 44 -19.39 8.29 5.71
N ILE A 45 -19.75 9.16 6.66
CA ILE A 45 -18.81 9.87 7.52
C ILE A 45 -18.09 8.89 8.47
N SER A 46 -18.85 7.98 9.11
CA SER A 46 -18.32 6.92 9.98
C SER A 46 -17.45 5.93 9.19
N ILE A 47 -17.85 5.60 7.95
CA ILE A 47 -17.12 4.75 7.02
C ILE A 47 -15.79 5.36 6.62
N ALA A 48 -15.79 6.61 6.15
CA ALA A 48 -14.57 7.32 5.76
C ALA A 48 -13.61 7.47 6.95
N SER A 49 -14.12 7.81 8.14
CA SER A 49 -13.34 7.93 9.38
C SER A 49 -12.73 6.60 9.81
N ALA A 50 -13.49 5.50 9.73
CA ALA A 50 -13.01 4.17 10.04
C ALA A 50 -11.89 3.74 9.07
N LEU A 51 -12.09 3.88 7.77
CA LEU A 51 -11.09 3.54 6.75
C LEU A 51 -9.84 4.42 6.87
N GLN A 52 -9.97 5.72 7.12
CA GLN A 52 -8.84 6.61 7.36
C GLN A 52 -8.03 6.17 8.59
N MET A 53 -8.68 5.78 9.69
CA MET A 53 -7.98 5.25 10.87
C MET A 53 -7.29 3.91 10.56
N ILE A 54 -7.99 2.97 9.92
CA ILE A 54 -7.46 1.64 9.57
C ILE A 54 -6.23 1.73 8.65
N ASN A 55 -6.22 2.69 7.71
CA ASN A 55 -5.12 2.89 6.76
C ASN A 55 -3.90 3.63 7.33
N SER A 56 -4.10 4.55 8.27
CA SER A 56 -3.05 5.49 8.72
C SER A 56 -2.57 5.30 10.15
N ALA A 57 -3.32 4.57 10.98
CA ALA A 57 -3.03 4.47 12.40
C ALA A 57 -2.11 3.29 12.76
N GLU A 58 -1.41 3.42 13.89
CA GLU A 58 -0.64 2.31 14.46
C GLU A 58 -1.53 1.14 14.88
N VAL A 59 -0.95 -0.07 14.93
CA VAL A 59 -1.56 -1.29 15.51
C VAL A 59 -2.23 -1.00 16.87
N LYS A 60 -1.61 -0.19 17.75
CA LYS A 60 -2.15 0.22 19.05
C LYS A 60 -3.46 1.02 18.98
N LYS A 61 -3.67 1.81 17.92
CA LYS A 61 -4.89 2.58 17.67
C LYS A 61 -5.95 1.70 17.00
N ILE A 62 -5.55 0.90 16.01
CA ILE A 62 -6.41 -0.08 15.34
C ILE A 62 -6.96 -1.11 16.35
N MET A 63 -6.19 -1.48 17.38
CA MET A 63 -6.61 -2.32 18.51
C MET A 63 -7.68 -1.71 19.42
N LYS A 64 -8.03 -0.42 19.28
CA LYS A 64 -9.15 0.19 20.01
C LYS A 64 -10.51 -0.04 19.35
N LEU A 65 -10.53 -0.46 18.08
CA LEU A 65 -11.76 -0.71 17.33
C LEU A 65 -12.47 -1.95 17.85
N GLN A 66 -13.79 -1.90 17.97
CA GLN A 66 -14.56 -2.95 18.64
C GLN A 66 -14.36 -4.32 17.98
N GLY A 67 -13.79 -5.28 18.73
CA GLY A 67 -13.52 -6.64 18.25
C GLY A 67 -12.22 -6.82 17.45
N ILE A 68 -11.37 -5.80 17.34
CA ILE A 68 -10.05 -5.87 16.70
C ILE A 68 -8.95 -6.09 17.76
N GLY A 69 -8.62 -7.36 18.02
CA GLY A 69 -7.44 -7.72 18.81
C GLY A 69 -6.13 -7.60 18.02
N LYS A 70 -4.99 -7.65 18.73
CA LYS A 70 -3.62 -7.50 18.19
C LYS A 70 -3.41 -8.17 16.82
N ARG A 71 -3.67 -9.48 16.71
CA ARG A 71 -3.50 -10.26 15.46
C ARG A 71 -4.29 -9.69 14.26
N ARG A 72 -5.49 -9.14 14.48
CA ARG A 72 -6.28 -8.50 13.42
C ARG A 72 -5.74 -7.13 13.04
N ALA A 73 -5.26 -6.35 14.01
CA ALA A 73 -4.60 -5.07 13.75
C ALA A 73 -3.28 -5.25 12.97
N GLU A 74 -2.54 -6.31 13.26
CA GLU A 74 -1.35 -6.72 12.50
C GLU A 74 -1.72 -7.18 11.08
N GLN A 75 -2.74 -8.04 10.91
CA GLN A 75 -3.23 -8.45 9.58
C GLN A 75 -3.73 -7.27 8.73
N ILE A 76 -4.41 -6.28 9.33
CA ILE A 76 -4.78 -5.01 8.67
C ILE A 76 -3.53 -4.33 8.12
N GLN A 77 -2.52 -4.10 8.97
CA GLN A 77 -1.33 -3.35 8.59
C GLN A 77 -0.49 -4.09 7.54
N GLU A 78 -0.43 -5.42 7.62
CA GLU A 78 0.19 -6.28 6.60
C GLU A 78 -0.56 -6.21 5.26
N SER A 79 -1.90 -6.31 5.28
CA SER A 79 -2.71 -6.21 4.06
C SER A 79 -2.58 -4.84 3.39
N VAL A 80 -2.57 -3.76 4.19
CA VAL A 80 -2.37 -2.38 3.71
C VAL A 80 -0.96 -2.17 3.13
N ARG A 81 0.07 -2.76 3.76
CA ARG A 81 1.45 -2.76 3.24
C ARG A 81 1.56 -3.52 1.91
N ALA A 82 0.91 -4.68 1.80
CA ALA A 82 1.05 -5.58 0.66
C ALA A 82 0.21 -5.19 -0.57
N ASN A 83 -0.99 -4.63 -0.37
CA ASN A 83 -1.95 -4.35 -1.45
C ASN A 83 -2.35 -2.86 -1.55
N GLY A 84 -1.79 -1.99 -0.70
CA GLY A 84 -2.18 -0.58 -0.59
C GLY A 84 -3.38 -0.32 0.34
N PRO A 85 -3.73 0.95 0.57
CA PRO A 85 -4.81 1.34 1.48
C PRO A 85 -6.18 0.81 1.03
N LEU A 86 -7.06 0.59 2.01
CA LEU A 86 -8.45 0.16 1.84
C LEU A 86 -9.30 1.38 1.49
N LYS A 87 -9.95 1.38 0.33
CA LYS A 87 -10.88 2.42 -0.13
C LYS A 87 -12.32 2.13 0.30
N HIS A 88 -12.69 0.86 0.40
CA HIS A 88 -14.08 0.44 0.63
C HIS A 88 -14.20 -0.55 1.80
N VAL A 89 -15.35 -0.52 2.49
CA VAL A 89 -15.63 -1.41 3.64
C VAL A 89 -15.72 -2.88 3.22
N SER A 90 -16.15 -3.15 1.99
CA SER A 90 -16.17 -4.48 1.37
C SER A 90 -14.79 -5.13 1.32
N GLU A 91 -13.70 -4.35 1.29
CA GLU A 91 -12.34 -4.87 1.33
C GLU A 91 -11.99 -5.51 2.69
N LEU A 92 -12.62 -5.07 3.79
CA LEU A 92 -12.50 -5.75 5.08
C LEU A 92 -13.07 -7.18 5.01
N GLN A 93 -14.08 -7.40 4.16
CA GLN A 93 -14.65 -8.74 3.92
C GLN A 93 -13.73 -9.55 2.98
N SER A 94 -13.32 -8.98 1.84
CA SER A 94 -12.58 -9.73 0.80
C SER A 94 -11.09 -9.94 1.12
N ARG A 95 -10.36 -8.89 1.52
CA ARG A 95 -8.91 -8.94 1.80
C ARG A 95 -8.59 -9.47 3.21
N LEU A 96 -9.49 -9.28 4.17
CA LEU A 96 -9.25 -9.57 5.59
C LEU A 96 -10.22 -10.59 6.22
N GLN A 97 -11.22 -11.08 5.47
CA GLN A 97 -12.20 -12.07 5.92
C GLN A 97 -12.97 -11.66 7.19
N PHE A 98 -13.18 -10.35 7.39
CA PHE A 98 -13.95 -9.83 8.52
C PHE A 98 -15.45 -10.06 8.29
N LYS A 99 -16.10 -10.67 9.29
CA LYS A 99 -17.55 -10.90 9.29
C LYS A 99 -18.31 -9.59 9.49
N ASN A 100 -19.50 -9.45 8.90
CA ASN A 100 -20.31 -8.22 8.96
C ASN A 100 -20.53 -7.71 10.40
N LYS A 101 -20.75 -8.59 11.38
CA LYS A 101 -20.87 -8.22 12.82
C LYS A 101 -19.63 -7.50 13.38
N LEU A 102 -18.43 -7.87 12.92
CA LEU A 102 -17.19 -7.19 13.30
C LEU A 102 -17.09 -5.82 12.61
N ILE A 103 -17.38 -5.77 11.31
CA ILE A 103 -17.36 -4.54 10.52
C ILE A 103 -18.34 -3.50 11.08
N MET A 104 -19.57 -3.91 11.40
CA MET A 104 -20.54 -3.03 12.06
C MET A 104 -20.03 -2.54 13.42
N GLY A 105 -19.39 -3.39 14.24
CA GLY A 105 -18.78 -2.95 15.50
C GLY A 105 -17.66 -1.91 15.30
N ILE A 106 -16.84 -2.05 14.25
CA ILE A 106 -15.85 -1.03 13.88
C ILE A 106 -16.55 0.28 13.51
N LEU A 107 -17.58 0.25 12.66
CA LEU A 107 -18.32 1.45 12.24
C LEU A 107 -19.07 2.12 13.40
N SER A 108 -19.65 1.33 14.30
CA SER A 108 -20.25 1.79 15.57
C SER A 108 -19.22 2.31 16.60
N THR A 109 -17.92 2.29 16.28
CA THR A 109 -16.90 3.05 17.04
C THR A 109 -16.83 4.53 16.58
N PHE A 110 -17.53 4.90 15.50
CA PHE A 110 -17.55 6.21 14.85
C PHE A 110 -18.98 6.74 14.60
N ALA A 111 -19.97 6.28 15.37
CA ALA A 111 -21.38 6.68 15.30
C ALA A 111 -21.90 7.02 16.71
#